data_AF-A0A850REM5-F1
#
_entry.id   AF-A0A850REM5-F1
#
_cell.length_a   1.000
_cell.length_b   1.000
_cell.length_c   1.000
_cell.angle_alpha   90.00
_cell.angle_beta   90.00
_cell.angle_gamma   90.00
#
_symmetry.space_group_name_H-M   'P 1'
#
loop_
_entity.id
_entity.type
_entity.pdbx_description
1 polymer ?
#
loop_
_entity_poly.entity_id
_entity_poly.type
_entity_poly.pdbx_seq_one_letter_code
_entity_poly.pdbx_strand_id
1 'polypeptide(L)'
;MSALTHHLELDDLTHLEAAHLRQRLADLIHQYVRERSVALAETILCHIEALCLHPSDCRDAEHLCAYRRLACHWRCLAEVQRLREQQGDQGWRP
;
A
#
# COMPACT_ATOMS: atom_id res chain seq x y z
N MET A 1 18.56 -1.06 14.56
CA MET A 1 17.68 0.06 14.16
C MET A 1 16.30 -0.54 14.00
N SER A 2 15.36 -0.21 14.88
CA SER A 2 14.04 -0.86 14.95
C SER A 2 13.27 -0.70 13.64
N ALA A 3 12.88 -1.82 13.04
CA ALA A 3 11.79 -1.89 12.08
C ALA A 3 10.50 -1.55 12.83
N LEU A 4 10.20 -0.25 12.94
CA LEU A 4 8.87 0.22 13.29
C LEU A 4 7.99 -0.02 12.07
N THR A 5 7.57 -1.28 11.89
CA THR A 5 6.42 -1.62 11.08
C THR A 5 5.20 -1.09 11.83
N HIS A 6 4.98 0.23 11.77
CA HIS A 6 3.72 0.82 12.18
C HIS A 6 2.68 0.34 11.18
N HIS A 7 2.06 -0.80 11.50
CA HIS A 7 0.74 -1.14 11.00
C HIS A 7 -0.20 -0.08 11.60
N LEU A 8 -0.30 1.06 10.92
CA LEU A 8 -1.42 1.96 11.11
C LEU A 8 -2.61 1.31 10.44
N GLU A 9 -3.67 1.07 11.20
CA GLU A 9 -4.88 0.49 10.66
C GLU A 9 -5.54 1.51 9.71
N LEU A 10 -6.35 1.01 8.77
CA LEU A 10 -7.03 1.85 7.78
C LEU A 10 -7.80 3.00 8.45
N ASP A 11 -8.42 2.73 9.59
CA ASP A 11 -9.20 3.70 10.36
C ASP A 11 -8.30 4.85 10.88
N ASP A 12 -7.11 4.56 11.40
CA ASP A 12 -6.15 5.58 11.86
C ASP A 12 -5.70 6.50 10.72
N LEU A 13 -5.53 5.92 9.52
CA LEU A 13 -5.06 6.67 8.35
C LEU A 13 -6.11 7.66 7.82
N THR A 14 -7.41 7.37 7.99
CA THR A 14 -8.47 8.28 7.52
C THR A 14 -8.52 9.61 8.28
N HIS A 15 -7.89 9.69 9.45
CA HIS A 15 -7.77 10.93 10.23
C HIS A 15 -6.65 11.86 9.74
N LEU A 16 -5.74 11.37 8.90
CA LEU A 16 -4.65 12.16 8.34
C LEU A 16 -5.12 13.01 7.16
N GLU A 17 -4.54 14.20 7.01
CA GLU A 17 -4.81 15.02 5.84
C GLU A 17 -4.44 14.28 4.53
N ALA A 18 -5.31 14.38 3.53
CA ALA A 18 -5.09 13.76 2.21
C ALA A 18 -3.75 14.15 1.55
N ALA A 19 -3.23 15.35 1.82
CA ALA A 19 -1.90 15.75 1.35
C ALA A 19 -0.78 14.92 1.99
N HIS A 20 -0.88 14.66 3.30
CA HIS A 20 0.07 13.83 4.02
C HIS A 20 0.02 12.38 3.57
N LEU A 21 -1.19 11.83 3.37
CA LEU A 21 -1.39 10.49 2.82
C LEU A 21 -0.75 10.34 1.43
N ARG A 22 -0.90 11.34 0.55
CA ARG A 22 -0.27 11.34 -0.78
C ARG A 22 1.26 11.39 -0.72
N GLN A 23 1.82 12.23 0.15
CA GLN A 23 3.26 12.31 0.34
C GLN A 23 3.81 10.96 0.84
N ARG A 24 3.16 10.37 1.85
CA ARG A 24 3.57 9.08 2.40
C ARG A 24 3.44 7.94 1.38
N LEU A 25 2.38 7.96 0.58
CA LEU A 25 2.18 7.03 -0.52
C LEU A 25 3.33 7.08 -1.54
N ALA A 26 3.79 8.28 -1.92
CA ALA A 26 4.94 8.41 -2.82
C ALA A 26 6.23 7.80 -2.23
N ASP A 27 6.51 8.05 -0.96
CA ASP A 27 7.68 7.48 -0.26
C ASP A 27 7.60 5.95 -0.20
N LEU A 28 6.43 5.40 0.12
CA LEU A 28 6.20 3.95 0.16
C LEU A 28 6.38 3.31 -1.21
N ILE A 29 5.86 3.93 -2.28
CA ILE A 29 6.04 3.43 -3.65
C ILE A 29 7.53 3.39 -4.03
N HIS A 30 8.28 4.45 -3.72
CA HIS A 30 9.73 4.47 -3.95
C HIS A 30 10.46 3.38 -3.17
N GLN A 31 10.05 3.14 -1.91
CA GLN A 31 10.60 2.07 -1.11
C GLN A 31 10.28 0.69 -1.70
N TYR A 32 9.03 0.48 -2.13
CA TYR A 32 8.60 -0.78 -2.75
C TYR A 32 9.38 -1.11 -4.04
N VAL A 33 9.71 -0.11 -4.87
CA VAL A 33 10.51 -0.35 -6.08
C VAL A 33 11.86 -1.00 -5.75
N ARG A 34 12.43 -0.67 -4.58
CA ARG A 34 13.73 -1.19 -4.11
C ARG A 34 13.60 -2.53 -3.40
N GLU A 35 12.64 -2.66 -2.50
CA GLU A 35 12.54 -3.80 -1.59
C GLU A 35 11.62 -4.91 -2.12
N ARG A 36 10.60 -4.55 -2.92
CA ARG A 36 9.58 -5.46 -3.46
C ARG A 36 9.06 -6.43 -2.42
N SER A 37 8.59 -5.93 -1.28
CA SER A 37 8.06 -6.75 -0.18
C SER A 37 6.54 -6.79 -0.20
N VAL A 38 5.94 -7.94 0.16
CA VAL A 38 4.48 -8.06 0.39
C VAL A 38 4.00 -7.00 1.39
N ALA A 39 4.68 -6.84 2.52
CA ALA A 39 4.27 -5.92 3.57
C ALA A 39 4.20 -4.45 3.08
N LEU A 40 5.13 -4.05 2.20
CA LEU A 40 5.10 -2.72 1.59
C LEU A 40 3.94 -2.57 0.61
N ALA A 41 3.65 -3.59 -0.21
CA ALA A 41 2.50 -3.56 -1.12
C ALA A 41 1.17 -3.44 -0.36
N GLU A 42 1.02 -4.18 0.75
CA GLU A 42 -0.14 -4.10 1.63
C GLU A 42 -0.26 -2.74 2.32
N THR A 43 0.86 -2.20 2.81
CA THR A 43 0.87 -0.85 3.42
C THR A 43 0.46 0.23 2.42
N ILE A 44 0.93 0.13 1.18
CA ILE A 44 0.54 1.03 0.08
C ILE A 44 -0.96 0.92 -0.20
N LEU A 45 -1.49 -0.30 -0.25
CA LEU A 45 -2.91 -0.53 -0.43
C LEU A 45 -3.75 0.16 0.66
N CYS A 46 -3.38 0.03 1.93
CA CYS A 46 -4.08 0.70 3.04
C CYS A 46 -4.10 2.23 2.88
N HIS A 47 -3.00 2.84 2.43
CA HIS A 47 -2.95 4.29 2.19
C HIS A 47 -3.85 4.73 1.03
N ILE A 48 -3.95 3.92 -0.03
CA ILE A 48 -4.84 4.19 -1.16
C ILE A 48 -6.31 4.04 -0.74
N GLU A 49 -6.63 3.03 0.06
CA GLU A 49 -7.97 2.83 0.60
C GLU A 49 -8.36 3.97 1.55
N ALA A 50 -7.42 4.48 2.37
CA ALA A 50 -7.64 5.65 3.21
C ALA A 50 -7.97 6.90 2.37
N LEU A 51 -7.24 7.12 1.27
CA LEU A 51 -7.54 8.21 0.32
C LEU A 51 -8.92 8.04 -0.34
N CYS A 52 -9.35 6.81 -0.63
CA CYS A 52 -10.70 6.55 -1.16
C CYS A 52 -11.83 6.88 -0.18
N LEU A 53 -11.56 6.80 1.13
CA LEU A 53 -12.52 7.07 2.20
C LEU A 53 -12.45 8.51 2.71
N HIS A 54 -11.40 9.26 2.37
CA HIS A 54 -11.16 10.57 2.93
C HIS A 54 -12.23 11.60 2.48
N PRO A 55 -12.86 12.35 3.41
CA PRO A 55 -14.02 13.19 3.12
C PRO A 55 -13.75 14.37 2.18
N SER A 56 -12.48 14.80 2.04
CA SER A 56 -12.10 15.86 1.08
C SER A 56 -12.06 15.38 -0.36
N ASP A 57 -11.69 14.12 -0.59
CA ASP A 57 -11.38 13.58 -1.93
C ASP A 57 -12.55 12.78 -2.50
N CYS A 58 -13.48 12.33 -1.65
CA CYS A 58 -14.77 11.72 -2.03
C CYS A 58 -15.68 12.61 -2.91
N ARG A 59 -15.33 13.88 -3.15
CA ARG A 59 -16.14 14.82 -3.95
C ARG A 59 -15.86 14.74 -5.45
N ASP A 60 -14.76 14.13 -5.86
CA ASP A 60 -14.39 14.00 -7.28
C ASP A 60 -14.35 12.53 -7.71
N ALA A 61 -15.28 12.17 -8.61
CA ALA A 61 -15.44 10.82 -9.10
C ALA A 61 -14.23 10.34 -9.93
N GLU A 62 -13.53 11.24 -10.63
CA GLU A 62 -12.36 10.87 -11.43
C GLU A 62 -11.18 10.48 -10.53
N HIS A 63 -10.94 11.27 -9.47
CA HIS A 63 -9.93 10.96 -8.46
C HIS A 63 -10.23 9.64 -7.75
N LEU A 64 -11.48 9.41 -7.34
CA LEU A 64 -11.87 8.15 -6.72
C LEU A 64 -11.69 6.95 -7.67
N CYS A 65 -12.02 7.10 -8.95
CA CYS A 65 -11.77 6.07 -9.95
C CYS A 65 -10.27 5.78 -10.11
N ALA A 66 -9.43 6.82 -10.11
CA ALA A 66 -7.98 6.66 -10.19
C ALA A 66 -7.43 5.88 -8.99
N TYR A 67 -7.83 6.24 -7.77
CA TYR A 67 -7.42 5.51 -6.56
C TYR A 67 -7.91 4.07 -6.54
N ARG A 68 -9.15 3.79 -6.97
CA ARG A 68 -9.66 2.41 -7.06
C ARG A 68 -8.88 1.55 -8.05
N ARG A 69 -8.51 2.11 -9.22
CA ARG A 69 -7.64 1.42 -10.18
C ARG A 69 -6.27 1.14 -9.59
N LEU A 70 -5.72 2.11 -8.85
CA LEU A 70 -4.43 1.97 -8.17
C LEU A 70 -4.51 0.87 -7.08
N ALA A 71 -5.56 0.86 -6.26
CA ALA A 71 -5.78 -0.18 -5.24
C ALA A 71 -5.85 -1.58 -5.87
N CYS A 72 -6.57 -1.73 -6.99
CA CYS A 72 -6.64 -2.99 -7.73
C CYS A 72 -5.24 -3.45 -8.20
N HIS A 73 -4.45 -2.53 -8.76
CA HIS A 73 -3.08 -2.82 -9.17
C HIS A 73 -2.21 -3.30 -8.00
N TRP A 74 -2.28 -2.63 -6.85
CA TRP A 74 -1.48 -3.00 -5.67
C TRP A 74 -1.92 -4.30 -5.01
N ARG A 75 -3.21 -4.67 -5.06
CA ARG A 75 -3.67 -6.01 -4.67
C ARG A 75 -3.00 -7.09 -5.53
N CYS A 76 -2.99 -6.91 -6.86
CA CYS A 76 -2.32 -7.84 -7.75
C CYS A 76 -0.81 -7.93 -7.47
N LEU A 77 -0.15 -6.80 -7.18
CA LEU A 77 1.27 -6.79 -6.82
C LEU A 77 1.55 -7.53 -5.50
N ALA A 78 0.72 -7.32 -4.48
CA ALA A 78 0.84 -8.03 -3.20
C ALA A 78 0.73 -9.55 -3.41
N GLU A 79 -0.24 -10.02 -4.19
CA GLU A 79 -0.38 -11.44 -4.53
C GLU A 79 0.82 -11.98 -5.29
N VAL A 80 1.28 -11.28 -6.32
CA VAL A 80 2.46 -11.68 -7.11
C VAL A 80 3.70 -11.78 -6.23
N GLN A 81 3.89 -10.83 -5.33
CA GLN A 81 5.05 -10.82 -4.44
C GLN A 81 4.94 -11.92 -3.37
N ARG A 82 3.74 -12.20 -2.88
CA ARG A 82 3.50 -13.30 -1.93
C ARG A 82 3.84 -14.65 -2.54
N LEU A 83 3.44 -14.88 -3.79
CA LEU A 83 3.81 -16.10 -4.51
C LEU A 83 5.33 -16.21 -4.71
N ARG A 84 6.03 -15.10 -4.97
CA ARG A 84 7.49 -15.09 -5.11
C ARG A 84 8.22 -15.38 -3.81
N GLU A 85 7.77 -14.75 -2.71
CA GLU A 85 8.33 -15.00 -1.38
C GLU A 85 8.12 -16.46 -0.98
N GLN A 86 6.94 -17.04 -1.20
CA GLN A 86 6.66 -18.46 -0.96
C GLN A 86 7.51 -19.40 -1.82
N GLN A 87 7.78 -19.06 -3.10
CA GLN A 87 8.65 -19.85 -3.97
C GLN A 87 10.13 -19.74 -3.60
N GLY A 88 10.57 -18.57 -3.13
CA GLY A 88 11.93 -18.37 -2.60
C GLY A 88 12.18 -19.10 -1.28
N ASP A 89 11.17 -19.16 -0.42
CA ASP A 89 11.23 -19.86 0.89
C ASP A 89 11.15 -21.40 0.74
N GLN A 90 10.64 -21.90 -0.40
CA GLN A 90 10.71 -23.33 -0.76
C GLN A 90 12.05 -23.76 -1.39
N GLY A 91 13.05 -22.88 -1.45
CA GLY A 91 14.38 -23.18 -1.94
C GLY A 91 15.14 -24.14 -1.03
N TRP A 92 15.11 -25.44 -1.37
CA TRP A 92 16.02 -26.50 -0.92
C TRP A 92 16.05 -26.81 0.59
N ARG A 93 15.47 -27.95 0.97
CA ARG A 93 15.86 -28.70 2.19
C ARG A 93 16.69 -29.91 1.76
N PRO A 94 17.94 -30.08 2.23
CA PRO A 94 18.70 -31.31 2.02
C PRO A 94 18.07 -32.51 2.74
#